data_AF-A0A2S9EBP3-F1
#
_entry.id   AF-A0A2S9EBP3-F1
#
_cell.length_a   1.000
_cell.length_b   1.000
_cell.length_c   1.000
_cell.angle_alpha   90.00
_cell.angle_beta   90.00
_cell.angle_gamma   90.00
#
_symmetry.space_group_name_H-M   'P 1'
#
loop_
_entity.id
_entity.type
_entity.pdbx_description
1 polymer ?
#
loop_
_entity_poly.entity_id
_entity_poly.type
_entity_poly.pdbx_seq_one_letter_code
_entity_poly.pdbx_strand_id
1 'polypeptide(L)'
;MTPPSLLSELQTSDMLEIDGLHAFDFSLDDAQLLIIAMDGRAEKRWTFSLQQLEAATFDDTLHSWTLTGDSGEHRLICMQAFTGNNNDEDEADDDA
;
A
#
# COMPACT_ATOMS: atom_id res chain seq x y z
N MET A 1 -7.99 8.80 -15.88
CA MET A 1 -7.77 8.37 -14.49
C MET A 1 -6.49 7.57 -14.48
N THR A 2 -5.45 8.05 -13.80
CA THR A 2 -4.19 7.31 -13.63
C THR A 2 -4.51 6.10 -12.75
N PRO A 3 -4.04 4.88 -13.07
CA PRO A 3 -4.24 3.74 -12.17
C PRO A 3 -3.67 4.09 -10.79
N PRO A 4 -4.35 3.70 -9.69
CA PRO A 4 -3.81 3.93 -8.35
C PRO A 4 -2.45 3.23 -8.30
N SER A 5 -1.39 4.00 -8.06
CA SER A 5 -0.06 3.43 -7.82
C SER A 5 0.05 3.06 -6.35
N LEU A 6 0.89 2.08 -6.03
CA LEU A 6 1.16 1.72 -4.64
C LEU A 6 1.57 2.95 -3.81
N LEU A 7 2.33 3.87 -4.41
CA LEU A 7 2.72 5.14 -3.78
C LEU A 7 1.52 5.98 -3.35
N SER A 8 0.49 6.08 -4.20
CA SER A 8 -0.73 6.82 -3.87
C SER A 8 -1.49 6.16 -2.72
N GLU A 9 -1.59 4.83 -2.72
CA GLU A 9 -2.24 4.07 -1.66
C GLU A 9 -1.50 4.21 -0.33
N LEU A 10 -0.16 4.19 -0.34
CA LEU A 10 0.67 4.37 0.85
C LEU A 10 0.50 5.75 1.49
N GLN A 11 0.25 6.79 0.69
CA GLN A 11 0.03 8.15 1.21
C GLN A 11 -1.30 8.30 1.96
N THR A 12 -2.31 7.49 1.62
CA THR A 12 -3.64 7.50 2.24
C THR A 12 -3.85 6.34 3.22
N SER A 13 -2.88 5.44 3.35
CA SER A 13 -2.94 4.32 4.28
C SER A 13 -2.45 4.73 5.66
N ASP A 14 -3.12 4.21 6.69
CA ASP A 14 -2.71 4.36 8.09
C ASP A 14 -2.02 3.09 8.62
N MET A 15 -2.18 1.96 7.92
CA MET A 15 -1.66 0.66 8.35
C MET A 15 -1.28 -0.17 7.12
N LEU A 16 -0.17 -0.89 7.22
CA LEU A 16 0.26 -1.84 6.20
C LEU A 16 0.28 -3.25 6.78
N GLU A 17 -0.01 -4.24 5.96
CA GLU A 17 0.29 -5.64 6.27
C GLU A 17 1.33 -6.15 5.29
N ILE A 18 2.43 -6.70 5.79
CA ILE A 18 3.49 -7.31 4.98
C ILE A 18 3.67 -8.78 5.35
N ASP A 19 3.47 -9.68 4.39
CA ASP A 19 3.52 -11.15 4.59
C ASP A 19 2.68 -11.65 5.79
N GLY A 20 1.53 -11.01 6.06
CA GLY A 20 0.67 -11.33 7.20
C GLY A 20 1.05 -10.64 8.52
N LEU A 21 2.08 -9.79 8.53
CA LEU A 21 2.49 -9.00 9.69
C LEU A 21 1.98 -7.58 9.60
N HIS A 22 1.28 -7.13 10.63
CA HIS A 22 0.74 -5.77 10.70
C HIS A 22 1.85 -4.79 11.09
N ALA A 23 2.09 -3.83 10.20
CA ALA A 23 3.02 -2.72 10.36
C ALA A 23 2.24 -1.42 10.52
N PHE A 24 2.29 -0.87 11.72
CA PHE A 24 1.76 0.47 12.03
C PHE A 24 2.85 1.54 11.93
N ASP A 25 4.11 1.13 11.99
CA ASP A 25 5.26 2.01 11.93
C ASP A 25 5.88 1.87 10.54
N PHE A 26 5.57 2.80 9.66
CA PHE A 26 6.16 2.86 8.32
C PHE A 26 6.40 4.32 7.93
N SER A 27 7.35 4.52 7.03
CA SER A 27 7.73 5.85 6.53
C SER A 27 8.04 5.74 5.06
N LEU A 28 7.32 6.52 4.25
CA LEU A 28 7.55 6.65 2.82
C LEU A 28 8.28 7.96 2.54
N ASP A 29 9.49 7.86 2.00
CA ASP A 29 10.30 9.00 1.56
C ASP A 29 10.45 9.00 0.02
N ASP A 30 11.00 10.08 -0.54
CA ASP A 30 11.34 10.22 -1.97
C ASP A 30 12.43 9.24 -2.47
N ALA A 31 12.98 8.39 -1.60
CA ALA A 31 13.99 7.41 -1.96
C ALA A 31 13.52 5.96 -1.76
N GLN A 32 12.79 5.70 -0.68
CA GLN A 32 12.42 4.36 -0.26
C GLN A 32 11.23 4.38 0.71
N LEU A 33 10.57 3.23 0.82
CA LEU A 33 9.62 2.89 1.86
C LEU A 33 10.33 2.06 2.94
N LEU A 34 10.26 2.53 4.18
CA LEU A 34 10.64 1.76 5.37
C LEU A 34 9.38 1.26 6.07
N ILE A 35 9.33 -0.03 6.39
CA ILE A 35 8.24 -0.66 7.12
C ILE A 35 8.82 -1.38 8.32
N ILE A 36 8.22 -1.17 9.49
CA ILE A 36 8.59 -1.80 10.75
C ILE A 36 7.35 -2.49 11.34
N ALA A 37 7.46 -3.80 11.54
CA ALA A 37 6.41 -4.62 12.13
C ALA A 37 6.94 -5.44 13.31
N MET A 38 6.05 -5.81 14.22
CA MET A 38 6.38 -6.67 15.36
C MET A 38 5.89 -8.10 15.10
N ASP A 39 6.82 -9.03 14.95
CA ASP A 39 6.57 -10.47 14.89
C ASP A 39 6.69 -11.05 16.32
N GLY A 40 5.59 -10.95 17.06
CA GLY A 40 5.53 -11.34 18.47
C GLY A 40 6.36 -10.42 19.36
N ARG A 41 7.62 -10.79 19.64
CA ARG A 41 8.59 -9.96 20.40
C ARG A 41 9.77 -9.49 19.56
N ALA A 42 9.86 -9.94 18.31
CA ALA A 42 10.93 -9.56 17.40
C ALA A 42 10.44 -8.44 16.48
N GLU A 43 11.24 -7.39 16.35
CA GLU A 43 11.01 -6.35 15.34
C GLU A 43 11.53 -6.85 13.98
N LYS A 44 10.72 -6.69 12.95
CA LYS A 44 11.09 -6.91 11.56
C LYS A 44 11.00 -5.60 10.80
N ARG A 45 11.98 -5.39 9.92
CA ARG A 45 12.11 -4.19 9.12
C ARG A 45 12.29 -4.57 7.66
N TRP A 46 11.56 -3.89 6.79
CA TRP A 46 11.66 -4.02 5.35
C TRP A 46 11.91 -2.66 4.74
N THR A 47 12.75 -2.62 3.72
CA THR A 47 13.05 -1.42 2.96
C THR A 47 12.88 -1.71 1.49
N PHE A 48 12.07 -0.91 0.81
CA PHE A 48 11.82 -1.03 -0.62
C PHE A 48 12.14 0.29 -1.30
N SER A 49 12.97 0.27 -2.34
CA SER A 49 13.26 1.44 -3.17
C SER A 49 12.06 1.82 -4.04
N LEU A 50 11.98 3.08 -4.47
CA LEU A 50 10.89 3.53 -5.35
C LEU A 50 10.72 2.66 -6.60
N GLN A 51 11.83 2.21 -7.21
CA GLN A 51 11.78 1.31 -8.37
C GLN A 51 11.04 -0.01 -8.06
N GLN A 52 11.17 -0.54 -6.85
CA GLN A 52 10.46 -1.74 -6.41
C GLN A 52 8.96 -1.45 -6.19
N LEU A 53 8.63 -0.26 -5.65
CA LEU A 53 7.24 0.17 -5.49
C LEU A 53 6.56 0.40 -6.85
N GLU A 54 7.27 0.98 -7.81
CA GLU A 54 6.76 1.19 -9.17
C GLU A 54 6.64 -0.12 -9.97
N ALA A 55 7.53 -1.09 -9.71
CA ALA A 55 7.45 -2.44 -10.27
C ALA A 55 6.42 -3.33 -9.55
N ALA A 56 5.79 -2.84 -8.47
CA ALA A 56 4.81 -3.61 -7.71
C ALA A 56 3.60 -3.94 -8.59
N THR A 57 3.14 -5.17 -8.51
CA THR A 57 1.94 -5.61 -9.23
C THR A 57 0.75 -5.63 -8.29
N PHE A 58 -0.30 -4.89 -8.62
CA PHE A 58 -1.56 -4.93 -7.90
C PHE A 58 -2.35 -6.20 -8.24
N ASP A 59 -2.77 -6.91 -7.22
CA ASP A 59 -3.64 -8.07 -7.28
C ASP A 59 -5.03 -7.64 -6.78
N ASP A 60 -5.95 -7.44 -7.71
CA ASP A 60 -7.34 -7.05 -7.46
C ASP A 60 -8.13 -8.12 -6.68
N THR A 61 -7.80 -9.39 -6.86
CA THR A 61 -8.49 -10.48 -6.17
C THR A 61 -8.20 -10.46 -4.67
N LEU A 62 -6.95 -10.15 -4.31
CA LEU A 62 -6.49 -10.11 -2.93
C LEU A 62 -6.40 -8.69 -2.37
N HIS A 63 -6.70 -7.67 -3.18
CA HIS A 63 -6.51 -6.24 -2.86
C HIS A 63 -5.12 -5.98 -2.28
N SER A 64 -4.09 -6.57 -2.90
CA SER A 64 -2.74 -6.61 -2.38
C SER A 64 -1.70 -6.29 -3.45
N TRP A 65 -0.58 -5.73 -3.03
CA TRP A 65 0.55 -5.40 -3.88
C TRP A 65 1.65 -6.45 -3.70
N THR A 66 2.12 -7.00 -4.81
CA THR A 66 3.27 -7.91 -4.81
C THR A 66 4.53 -7.11 -5.08
N LEU A 67 5.44 -7.09 -4.11
CA LEU A 67 6.73 -6.41 -4.14
C LEU A 67 7.85 -7.44 -4.18
N THR A 68 8.91 -7.18 -4.95
CA THR A 68 10.14 -8.01 -4.89
C THR A 68 11.20 -7.27 -4.10
N GLY A 69 11.46 -7.72 -2.87
CA GLY A 69 12.51 -7.22 -1.99
C GLY A 69 13.80 -8.04 -2.06
N ASP A 70 14.79 -7.67 -1.26
CA ASP A 70 16.05 -8.43 -1.16
C ASP A 70 15.88 -9.85 -0.62
N SER A 71 14.82 -10.10 0.16
CA SER A 71 14.52 -11.42 0.73
C SER A 71 13.59 -12.28 -0.12
N GLY A 72 13.10 -11.76 -1.25
CA GLY A 72 12.17 -12.44 -2.14
C GLY A 72 10.92 -11.61 -2.43
N GLU A 73 9.86 -12.28 -2.89
CA GLU A 73 8.55 -11.67 -3.06
C GLU A 73 7.86 -11.49 -1.71
N HIS A 74 7.30 -10.31 -1.51
CA HIS A 74 6.56 -9.89 -0.33
C HIS A 74 5.18 -9.41 -0.75
N ARG A 75 4.17 -9.79 0.02
CA ARG A 75 2.80 -9.29 -0.19
C ARG A 75 2.55 -8.14 0.75
N LEU A 76 2.18 -6.99 0.20
CA LEU A 76 1.82 -5.78 0.92
C LEU A 76 0.33 -5.48 0.77
N ILE A 77 -0.38 -5.28 1.86
CA ILE A 77 -1.78 -4.85 1.86
C ILE A 77 -1.83 -3.47 2.48
N CYS A 78 -2.31 -2.51 1.70
CA CYS A 78 -2.58 -1.16 2.17
C CYS A 78 -3.94 -1.15 2.87
N MET A 79 -3.93 -1.01 4.19
CA MET A 79 -5.15 -0.94 4.98
C MET A 79 -5.46 0.51 5.33
N GLN A 80 -6.48 1.04 4.67
CA GLN A 80 -7.03 2.34 5.00
C GLN A 80 -8.05 2.15 6.13
N ALA A 81 -7.95 2.95 7.19
CA ALA A 81 -8.93 2.96 8.27
C ALA A 81 -10.21 3.65 7.77
N PHE A 82 -11.01 2.96 6.95
CA PHE A 82 -12.34 3.37 6.45
C PHE A 82 -12.58 4.90 6.50
N THR A 83 -11.88 5.68 5.69
CA THR A 83 -12.50 6.91 5.22
C THR A 83 -13.35 6.45 4.05
N GLY A 84 -14.66 6.36 4.26
CA GLY A 84 -15.60 6.03 3.20
C GLY A 84 -15.25 6.85 1.96
N ASN A 85 -14.87 6.15 0.88
CA ASN A 85 -14.72 6.76 -0.42
C ASN A 85 -16.11 7.31 -0.79
N ASN A 86 -16.37 8.57 -0.46
CA ASN A 86 -17.55 9.31 -0.93
C ASN A 86 -17.34 9.69 -2.41
N ASN A 87 -16.98 8.72 -3.25
CA ASN A 87 -17.15 8.85 -4.69
C ASN A 87 -18.51 8.23 -5.08
N ASP A 88 -19.53 8.71 -4.40
CA ASP A 88 -20.93 8.79 -4.83
C ASP A 88 -21.06 10.30 -5.13
N GLU A 89 -21.31 10.82 -6.32
CA GLU A 89 -22.02 10.31 -7.49
C GLU A 89 -21.41 11.01 -8.73
N ASP A 90 -21.04 10.23 -9.75
CA ASP A 90 -20.90 10.74 -11.12
C ASP A 90 -22.31 10.72 -11.71
N GLU A 91 -23.08 11.79 -11.51
CA GLU A 91 -24.35 11.97 -12.20
C GLU A 91 -24.34 13.34 -12.89
N ALA A 92 -23.65 13.35 -14.03
CA ALA A 92 -23.89 14.32 -15.08
C ALA A 92 -25.17 13.91 -15.85
N ASP A 93 -26.25 14.65 -15.65
CA ASP A 93 -27.39 14.77 -16.58
C ASP A 93 -27.93 16.19 -16.33
N ASP A 94 -27.41 17.20 -17.02
CA ASP A 94 -27.82 17.68 -18.35
C ASP A 94 -29.34 17.88 -18.52
N ASP A 95 -29.67 19.07 -18.99
CA ASP A 95 -30.87 19.44 -19.75
C ASP A 95 -32.12 20.03 -19.04
N ALA A 96 -32.51 21.18 -19.63
CA ALA A 96 -33.81 21.88 -19.69
C ALA A 96 -34.21 22.92 -18.61
#